data_AF-A0A7N2L008-F1
#
_entry.id   AF-A0A7N2L008-F1
#
_cell.length_a   1.000
_cell.length_b   1.000
_cell.length_c   1.000
_cell.angle_alpha   90.00
_cell.angle_beta   90.00
_cell.angle_gamma   90.00
#
_symmetry.space_group_name_H-M   'P 1'
#
loop_
_entity.id
_entity.type
_entity.pdbx_description
1 polymer ?
#
loop_
_entity_poly.entity_id
_entity_poly.type
_entity_poly.pdbx_seq_one_letter_code
_entity_poly.pdbx_strand_id
1 'polypeptide(L)'
;MWTVPEADDIAITSKLEDARINLKSENYPKLKVVHHKGNNSVGVSDKTITNLETELTASRAAHESIMHDFPTSRNMKNVETNVKRKYFIVVGINTAFSSRKRRESVRATWMPQGEKRMKLEEEKGIFDTSGGMLDKEIDSEEMLHGDFLCLDHVEAYLELSGKTKTYFSTAVALWDAEFYIKVDDDIHVNLAMLGTTLARHHMKPRVYIGCMKSGLVHARKGMKYREPEYWKFGEMRNKYFLHATGQLV
;
A
#
# COMPACT_ATOMS: atom_id res chain seq x y z
N MET A 1 17.02 -33.81 -11.42
CA MET A 1 18.18 -34.41 -10.75
C MET A 1 19.24 -33.31 -10.66
N TRP A 2 19.28 -32.61 -9.53
CA TRP A 2 20.20 -31.51 -9.26
C TRP A 2 21.04 -31.94 -8.07
N THR A 3 22.35 -32.08 -8.28
CA THR A 3 23.34 -32.55 -7.31
C THR A 3 23.81 -31.41 -6.42
N VAL A 4 23.87 -31.67 -5.12
CA VAL A 4 24.36 -30.79 -4.05
C VAL A 4 25.90 -30.89 -4.00
N PRO A 5 26.66 -29.79 -3.85
CA PRO A 5 28.06 -29.88 -3.46
C PRO A 5 28.18 -30.07 -1.94
N GLU A 6 28.95 -31.08 -1.55
CA GLU A 6 29.30 -31.44 -0.17
C GLU A 6 30.01 -30.28 0.55
N ALA A 7 29.70 -30.14 1.84
CA ALA A 7 30.34 -29.19 2.75
C ALA A 7 31.49 -29.88 3.46
N ASP A 8 32.71 -29.39 3.26
CA ASP A 8 33.86 -29.78 4.06
C ASP A 8 33.81 -29.13 5.45
N ASP A 9 33.89 -29.97 6.47
CA ASP A 9 34.01 -29.63 7.88
C ASP A 9 35.29 -28.85 8.18
N ILE A 10 35.17 -27.63 8.69
CA ILE A 10 36.24 -26.98 9.46
C ILE A 10 35.64 -26.33 10.71
N ALA A 11 35.79 -27.02 11.84
CA ALA A 11 35.65 -26.45 13.17
C ALA A 11 36.94 -25.68 13.52
N ILE A 12 36.83 -24.37 13.76
CA ILE A 12 37.86 -23.60 14.49
C ILE A 12 37.16 -22.66 15.48
N THR A 13 37.31 -23.00 16.77
CA THR A 13 37.11 -22.10 17.91
C THR A 13 38.33 -21.20 18.10
N SER A 14 38.16 -19.90 18.30
CA SER A 14 38.70 -19.15 19.45
C SER A 14 38.53 -17.63 19.31
N LYS A 15 38.12 -17.02 20.43
CA LYS A 15 38.14 -15.61 20.80
C LYS A 15 39.27 -14.77 20.17
N LEU A 16 38.93 -13.56 19.72
CA LEU A 16 39.77 -12.37 19.98
C LEU A 16 38.90 -11.10 20.01
N GLU A 17 39.12 -10.33 21.07
CA GLU A 17 38.54 -9.04 21.38
C GLU A 17 39.10 -7.91 20.48
N ASP A 18 38.47 -6.74 20.61
CA ASP A 18 38.95 -5.41 20.26
C ASP A 18 38.93 -4.94 18.79
N ALA A 19 37.78 -4.38 18.40
CA ALA A 19 37.72 -3.25 17.47
C ALA A 19 36.74 -2.20 18.00
N ARG A 20 37.25 -1.29 18.86
CA ARG A 20 36.58 -0.02 19.17
C ARG A 20 36.53 0.85 17.92
N ILE A 21 35.37 0.92 17.27
CA ILE A 21 35.09 1.94 16.26
C ILE A 21 34.44 3.13 16.96
N ASN A 22 35.22 4.21 17.11
CA ASN A 22 34.75 5.54 17.46
C ASN A 22 33.89 6.09 16.32
N LEU A 23 32.55 5.99 16.43
CA LEU A 23 31.65 6.81 15.64
C LEU A 23 31.24 8.04 16.46
N LYS A 24 31.74 9.21 16.06
CA LYS A 24 31.26 10.52 16.53
C LYS A 24 29.78 10.66 16.15
N SER A 25 28.89 10.77 17.13
CA SER A 25 27.49 11.13 16.90
C SER A 25 27.37 12.65 16.81
N GLU A 26 27.21 13.19 15.60
CA GLU A 26 26.76 14.57 15.42
C GLU A 26 25.40 14.58 14.72
N ASN A 27 24.47 15.28 15.36
CA ASN A 27 23.16 15.75 14.90
C ASN A 27 21.99 14.76 14.82
N TYR A 28 21.50 14.35 16.00
CA TYR A 28 20.06 14.19 16.25
C TYR A 28 19.60 15.32 17.19
N PRO A 29 18.41 15.91 17.01
CA PRO A 29 17.89 16.92 17.94
C PRO A 29 17.69 16.27 19.32
N LYS A 30 18.41 16.78 20.32
CA LYS A 30 18.30 16.36 21.72
C LYS A 30 16.85 16.54 22.18
N LEU A 31 16.15 15.45 22.46
CA LEU A 31 14.94 15.44 23.28
C LEU A 31 15.28 16.06 24.64
N LYS A 32 14.75 17.26 24.91
CA LYS A 32 14.82 17.87 26.24
C LYS A 32 13.97 17.02 27.17
N VAL A 33 14.61 16.20 28.00
CA VAL A 33 13.98 15.65 29.21
C VAL A 33 13.78 16.81 30.17
N VAL A 34 12.54 17.29 30.28
CA VAL A 34 12.15 18.28 31.27
C VAL A 34 11.95 17.55 32.59
N HIS A 35 12.88 17.72 33.53
CA HIS A 35 12.62 17.40 34.93
C HIS A 35 11.67 18.46 35.50
N HIS A 36 10.36 18.16 35.49
CA HIS A 36 9.41 18.95 36.27
C HIS A 36 9.44 18.50 37.73
N LYS A 37 10.08 19.33 38.56
CA LYS A 37 9.83 19.38 40.00
C LYS A 37 8.38 19.82 40.17
N GLY A 38 7.61 19.04 40.94
CA GLY A 38 6.18 19.24 41.12
C GLY A 38 5.83 20.64 41.59
N ASN A 39 4.88 21.27 40.90
CA ASN A 39 3.62 21.75 41.46
C ASN A 39 2.78 22.41 40.35
N ASN A 40 1.50 22.00 40.28
CA ASN A 40 0.38 22.62 39.54
C ASN A 40 0.48 22.71 38.00
N SER A 41 0.21 21.61 37.28
CA SER A 41 0.02 21.68 35.80
C SER A 41 -1.06 20.75 35.20
N VAL A 42 -1.91 20.10 36.01
CA VAL A 42 -2.94 19.16 35.51
C VAL A 42 -3.91 19.86 34.54
N GLY A 43 -4.38 21.07 34.86
CA GLY A 43 -5.34 21.79 34.02
C GLY A 43 -4.80 22.40 32.71
N VAL A 44 -3.49 22.40 32.46
CA VAL A 44 -2.89 22.91 31.21
C VAL A 44 -2.65 21.78 30.21
N SER A 45 -2.25 20.60 30.71
CA SER A 45 -2.14 19.39 29.88
C SER A 45 -3.51 18.92 29.39
N ASP A 46 -4.54 18.96 30.25
CA ASP A 46 -5.89 18.57 29.85
C ASP A 46 -6.44 19.46 28.73
N LYS A 47 -6.19 20.77 28.78
CA LYS A 47 -6.59 21.71 27.70
C LYS A 47 -5.88 21.44 26.39
N THR A 48 -4.62 21.00 26.46
CA THR A 48 -3.83 20.66 25.28
C THR A 48 -4.32 19.36 24.66
N ILE A 49 -4.67 18.38 25.50
CA ILE A 49 -5.26 17.10 25.07
C ILE A 49 -6.63 17.34 24.45
N THR A 50 -7.50 18.12 25.09
CA THR A 50 -8.83 18.43 24.51
C THR A 50 -8.70 19.19 23.20
N ASN A 51 -7.74 20.11 23.07
CA ASN A 51 -7.51 20.81 21.82
C ASN A 51 -7.05 19.85 20.71
N LEU A 52 -6.14 18.94 21.00
CA LEU A 52 -5.69 17.92 20.05
C LEU A 52 -6.82 16.94 19.67
N GLU A 53 -7.68 16.55 20.61
CA GLU A 53 -8.84 15.71 20.34
C GLU A 53 -9.88 16.44 19.47
N THR A 54 -10.11 17.73 19.72
CA THR A 54 -10.99 18.54 18.87
C THR A 54 -10.41 18.76 17.48
N GLU A 55 -9.09 18.96 17.36
CA GLU A 55 -8.40 19.10 16.07
C GLU A 55 -8.39 17.78 15.29
N LEU A 56 -8.24 16.64 15.97
CA LEU A 56 -8.35 15.31 15.39
C LEU A 56 -9.78 15.02 14.91
N THR A 57 -10.79 15.40 15.70
CA THR A 57 -12.20 15.23 15.34
C THR A 57 -12.58 16.13 14.17
N ALA A 58 -12.11 17.39 14.15
CA ALA A 58 -12.29 18.31 13.04
C ALA A 58 -11.59 17.81 11.77
N SER A 59 -10.37 17.27 11.89
CA SER A 59 -9.63 16.69 10.76
C SER A 59 -10.33 15.44 10.19
N ARG A 60 -10.89 14.58 11.06
CA ARG A 60 -11.70 13.43 10.65
C ARG A 60 -12.99 13.85 9.96
N ALA A 61 -13.71 14.83 10.51
CA ALA A 61 -14.93 15.36 9.90
C ALA A 61 -14.65 16.06 8.55
N ALA A 62 -13.53 16.78 8.43
CA ALA A 62 -13.09 17.34 7.16
C ALA A 62 -12.74 16.24 6.15
N HIS A 63 -12.12 15.15 6.59
CA HIS A 63 -11.81 14.00 5.73
C HIS A 63 -13.06 13.22 5.31
N GLU A 64 -14.05 13.05 6.20
CA GLU A 64 -15.37 12.49 5.87
C GLU A 64 -16.12 13.39 4.89
N SER A 65 -16.01 14.72 5.02
CA SER A 65 -16.53 15.69 4.04
C SER A 65 -15.83 15.55 2.69
N ILE A 66 -14.51 15.41 2.66
CA ILE A 66 -13.73 15.18 1.42
C ILE A 66 -14.09 13.83 0.77
N MET A 67 -14.35 12.79 1.57
CA MET A 67 -14.87 11.51 1.12
C MET A 67 -16.31 11.61 0.58
N HIS A 68 -17.08 12.59 1.03
CA HIS A 68 -18.41 12.88 0.48
C HIS A 68 -18.35 13.81 -0.74
N ASP A 69 -17.29 14.61 -0.87
CA ASP A 69 -17.03 15.59 -1.94
C ASP A 69 -16.17 15.05 -3.09
N PHE A 70 -15.95 13.73 -3.18
CA PHE A 70 -15.44 13.14 -4.43
C PHE A 70 -16.35 13.60 -5.58
N PRO A 71 -15.79 14.27 -6.61
CA PRO A 71 -16.61 14.81 -7.67
C PRO A 71 -17.23 13.65 -8.44
N THR A 72 -18.53 13.46 -8.22
CA THR A 72 -19.39 12.93 -9.28
C THR A 72 -19.15 13.85 -10.47
N SER A 73 -18.49 13.31 -11.50
CA SER A 73 -18.15 13.96 -12.76
C SER A 73 -19.10 15.11 -13.09
N ARG A 74 -18.54 16.32 -13.22
CA ARG A 74 -19.27 17.49 -13.72
C ARG A 74 -19.69 17.23 -15.17
N ASN A 75 -20.94 16.81 -15.33
CA ASN A 75 -21.95 17.30 -16.27
C ASN A 75 -22.85 16.15 -16.75
N MET A 76 -23.77 15.70 -15.90
CA MET A 76 -25.05 15.20 -16.40
C MET A 76 -26.15 15.76 -15.52
N LYS A 77 -26.83 16.79 -16.02
CA LYS A 77 -28.24 16.96 -15.71
C LYS A 77 -28.93 15.72 -16.25
N ASN A 78 -29.32 14.80 -15.38
CA ASN A 78 -30.60 14.09 -15.39
C ASN A 78 -30.68 13.22 -14.13
N VAL A 79 -31.74 13.41 -13.38
CA VAL A 79 -32.12 12.57 -12.24
C VAL A 79 -32.47 11.19 -12.78
N GLU A 80 -31.59 10.22 -12.58
CA GLU A 80 -31.88 8.81 -12.72
C GLU A 80 -31.03 8.08 -11.69
N THR A 81 -31.63 7.12 -11.00
CA THR A 81 -31.08 6.25 -9.94
C THR A 81 -29.55 6.14 -9.95
N ASN A 82 -28.91 6.34 -8.79
CA ASN A 82 -27.46 6.20 -8.52
C ASN A 82 -26.95 4.76 -8.83
N VAL A 83 -27.06 4.33 -10.08
CA VAL A 83 -26.49 3.08 -10.58
C VAL A 83 -25.03 3.38 -10.77
N LYS A 84 -24.21 2.94 -9.81
CA LYS A 84 -22.75 2.95 -9.97
C LYS A 84 -22.43 2.32 -11.31
N ARG A 85 -21.60 2.99 -12.11
CA ARG A 85 -21.12 2.44 -13.37
C ARG A 85 -20.49 1.08 -13.09
N LYS A 86 -20.89 0.06 -13.85
CA LYS A 86 -20.30 -1.27 -13.75
C LYS A 86 -19.01 -1.31 -14.56
N TYR A 87 -17.92 -1.66 -13.89
CA TYR A 87 -16.58 -1.79 -14.45
C TYR A 87 -16.24 -3.27 -14.66
N PHE A 88 -15.40 -3.57 -15.66
CA PHE A 88 -14.91 -4.94 -15.83
C PHE A 88 -13.75 -5.21 -14.86
N ILE A 89 -12.80 -4.28 -14.77
CA ILE A 89 -11.59 -4.45 -13.95
C ILE A 89 -11.23 -3.10 -13.32
N VAL A 90 -10.99 -3.07 -12.00
CA VAL A 90 -10.33 -1.95 -11.32
C VAL A 90 -8.89 -2.36 -11.00
N VAL A 91 -7.92 -1.53 -11.38
CA VAL A 91 -6.49 -1.78 -11.13
C VAL A 91 -5.95 -0.70 -10.20
N GLY A 92 -5.41 -1.12 -9.05
CA GLY A 92 -4.70 -0.23 -8.13
C GLY A 92 -3.21 -0.52 -8.14
N ILE A 93 -2.42 0.51 -8.39
CA ILE A 93 -0.96 0.44 -8.35
C ILE A 93 -0.50 0.93 -6.98
N ASN A 94 -0.03 0.01 -6.13
CA ASN A 94 0.55 0.39 -4.85
C ASN A 94 1.93 1.00 -5.07
N THR A 95 2.05 2.29 -4.73
CA THR A 95 3.26 3.12 -4.81
C THR A 95 3.50 3.85 -3.49
N ALA A 96 4.73 4.29 -3.22
CA ALA A 96 5.05 5.16 -2.08
C ALA A 96 5.24 6.62 -2.50
N PHE A 97 5.17 7.59 -1.58
CA PHE A 97 5.39 9.01 -1.92
C PHE A 97 6.75 9.22 -2.59
N SER A 98 7.78 8.57 -2.06
CA SER A 98 9.14 8.59 -2.59
C SER A 98 9.33 7.94 -3.97
N SER A 99 8.36 7.18 -4.47
CA SER A 99 8.45 6.40 -5.72
C SER A 99 8.14 7.21 -6.99
N ARG A 100 8.31 8.54 -7.00
CA ARG A 100 7.95 9.39 -8.15
C ARG A 100 8.47 8.88 -9.50
N LYS A 101 9.75 8.50 -9.58
CA LYS A 101 10.34 7.97 -10.82
C LYS A 101 9.67 6.67 -11.31
N ARG A 102 9.21 5.83 -10.39
CA ARG A 102 8.49 4.60 -10.74
C ARG A 102 7.12 4.94 -11.31
N ARG A 103 6.38 5.86 -10.68
CA ARG A 103 5.10 6.36 -11.19
C ARG A 103 5.23 6.96 -12.59
N GLU A 104 6.22 7.83 -12.79
CA GLU A 104 6.53 8.40 -14.11
C GLU A 104 6.82 7.30 -15.14
N SER A 105 7.58 6.27 -14.77
CA SER A 105 7.86 5.13 -15.65
C SER A 105 6.60 4.33 -15.98
N VAL A 106 5.70 4.12 -15.01
CA VAL A 106 4.42 3.41 -15.24
C VAL A 106 3.54 4.18 -16.20
N ARG A 107 3.37 5.49 -16.00
CA ARG A 107 2.62 6.40 -16.90
C ARG A 107 3.21 6.46 -18.31
N ALA A 108 4.54 6.45 -18.42
CA ALA A 108 5.24 6.49 -19.70
C ALA A 108 5.19 5.17 -20.48
N THR A 109 4.74 4.06 -19.86
CA THR A 109 4.82 2.73 -20.47
C THR A 109 3.45 2.06 -20.61
N TRP A 110 2.93 1.46 -19.55
CA TRP A 110 1.77 0.56 -19.63
C TRP A 110 0.49 1.14 -19.06
N MET A 111 0.57 2.20 -18.25
CA MET A 111 -0.60 2.89 -17.76
C MET A 111 -1.05 3.93 -18.80
N PRO A 112 -2.25 3.79 -19.39
CA PRO A 112 -2.74 4.75 -20.37
C PRO A 112 -2.98 6.12 -19.72
N GLN A 113 -2.74 7.19 -20.50
CA GLN A 113 -2.88 8.58 -20.08
C GLN A 113 -3.86 9.33 -21.00
N GLY A 114 -4.49 10.39 -20.49
CA GLY A 114 -5.38 11.27 -21.25
C GLY A 114 -6.54 10.54 -21.95
N GLU A 115 -6.77 10.81 -23.24
CA GLU A 115 -7.84 10.18 -24.01
C GLU A 115 -7.76 8.65 -24.05
N LYS A 116 -6.56 8.06 -23.99
CA LYS A 116 -6.41 6.61 -23.96
C LYS A 116 -6.91 6.02 -22.64
N ARG A 117 -6.76 6.76 -21.53
CA ARG A 117 -7.32 6.38 -20.21
C ARG A 117 -8.83 6.48 -20.26
N MET A 118 -9.37 7.57 -20.79
CA MET A 118 -10.82 7.78 -20.94
C MET A 118 -11.45 6.69 -21.83
N LYS A 119 -10.83 6.35 -22.97
CA LYS A 119 -11.29 5.24 -23.82
C LYS A 119 -11.20 3.89 -23.12
N LEU A 120 -10.16 3.64 -22.32
CA LEU A 120 -10.06 2.37 -21.59
C LEU A 120 -11.14 2.28 -20.48
N GLU A 121 -11.47 3.40 -19.84
CA GLU A 121 -12.57 3.49 -18.91
C GLU A 121 -13.93 3.30 -19.62
N GLU A 122 -14.09 3.90 -20.80
CA GLU A 122 -15.32 3.85 -21.58
C GLU A 122 -15.60 2.49 -22.21
N GLU A 123 -14.59 1.91 -22.87
CA GLU A 123 -14.71 0.69 -23.64
C GLU A 123 -14.52 -0.56 -22.78
N LYS A 124 -13.67 -0.48 -21.75
CA LYS A 124 -13.25 -1.64 -20.96
C LYS A 124 -13.53 -1.50 -19.48
N GLY A 125 -14.04 -0.37 -19.01
CA GLY A 125 -14.29 -0.14 -17.61
C GLY A 125 -13.04 -0.36 -16.76
N ILE A 126 -11.90 0.21 -17.16
CA ILE A 126 -10.66 0.20 -16.37
C ILE A 126 -10.37 1.62 -15.87
N PHE A 127 -10.34 1.78 -14.56
CA PHE A 127 -10.14 3.06 -13.88
C PHE A 127 -8.90 3.02 -12.97
N ASP A 128 -8.17 4.13 -12.96
CA ASP A 128 -7.16 4.48 -11.95
C ASP A 128 -7.63 5.76 -11.25
N THR A 129 -7.35 5.94 -9.97
CA THR A 129 -8.17 6.81 -9.09
C THR A 129 -7.58 8.19 -8.85
N SER A 130 -8.34 9.22 -8.46
CA SER A 130 -7.87 10.57 -8.02
C SER A 130 -8.32 10.91 -6.58
N GLY A 131 -7.55 11.68 -5.80
CA GLY A 131 -7.79 12.03 -4.39
C GLY A 131 -6.61 12.72 -3.70
N GLY A 132 -6.87 13.85 -3.01
CA GLY A 132 -5.86 14.85 -2.58
C GLY A 132 -5.07 14.56 -1.29
N MET A 133 -3.93 15.27 -1.12
CA MET A 133 -2.97 15.02 -0.05
C MET A 133 -2.28 16.29 0.53
N LEU A 134 -1.30 16.09 1.42
CA LEU A 134 -0.71 17.11 2.32
C LEU A 134 0.77 17.42 2.00
N ASP A 135 1.30 16.87 0.90
CA ASP A 135 2.66 17.10 0.43
C ASP A 135 2.59 17.89 -0.88
N LYS A 136 3.19 19.09 -0.91
CA LYS A 136 3.12 20.00 -2.06
C LYS A 136 3.61 19.34 -3.35
N GLU A 137 4.56 18.42 -3.27
CA GLU A 137 5.03 17.69 -4.46
C GLU A 137 3.98 16.71 -4.97
N ILE A 138 3.34 15.96 -4.06
CA ILE A 138 2.26 15.04 -4.40
C ILE A 138 1.02 15.79 -4.89
N ASP A 139 0.68 16.92 -4.27
CA ASP A 139 -0.43 17.77 -4.71
C ASP A 139 -0.19 18.34 -6.10
N SER A 140 1.04 18.73 -6.41
CA SER A 140 1.41 19.19 -7.75
C SER A 140 1.31 18.08 -8.79
N GLU A 141 1.68 16.85 -8.41
CA GLU A 141 1.59 15.68 -9.27
C GLU A 141 0.13 15.25 -9.47
N GLU A 142 -0.68 15.27 -8.42
CA GLU A 142 -2.12 14.98 -8.46
C GLU A 142 -2.86 16.00 -9.32
N MET A 143 -2.52 17.29 -9.18
CA MET A 143 -3.10 18.34 -10.01
C MET A 143 -2.75 18.16 -11.50
N LEU A 144 -1.59 17.56 -11.80
CA LEU A 144 -1.15 17.32 -13.18
C LEU A 144 -1.78 16.06 -13.80
N HIS A 145 -1.91 14.98 -13.03
CA HIS A 145 -2.28 13.67 -13.56
C HIS A 145 -3.67 13.17 -13.14
N GLY A 146 -4.16 13.58 -11.96
CA GLY A 146 -5.45 13.14 -11.40
C GLY A 146 -5.54 11.62 -11.33
N ASP A 147 -4.51 10.97 -10.78
CA ASP A 147 -4.37 9.52 -10.80
C ASP A 147 -3.86 8.91 -9.48
N PHE A 148 -4.03 9.62 -8.34
CA PHE A 148 -3.90 9.01 -7.01
C PHE A 148 -5.18 8.55 -6.33
N LEU A 149 -5.17 7.35 -5.76
CA LEU A 149 -6.07 6.99 -4.64
C LEU A 149 -5.38 7.24 -3.31
N CYS A 150 -5.77 8.30 -2.61
CA CYS A 150 -5.34 8.47 -1.23
C CYS A 150 -6.11 7.54 -0.29
N LEU A 151 -5.36 6.70 0.43
CA LEU A 151 -5.90 5.79 1.43
C LEU A 151 -5.63 6.34 2.82
N ASP A 152 -6.58 6.15 3.74
CA ASP A 152 -6.36 6.40 5.17
C ASP A 152 -5.44 5.32 5.75
N HIS A 153 -4.14 5.51 5.52
CA HIS A 153 -3.09 4.55 5.82
C HIS A 153 -1.76 5.26 6.09
N VAL A 154 -1.09 4.88 7.17
CA VAL A 154 0.26 5.37 7.49
C VAL A 154 1.29 4.50 6.78
N GLU A 155 2.04 5.10 5.87
CA GLU A 155 3.03 4.38 5.06
C GLU A 155 4.21 3.88 5.91
N ALA A 156 4.30 2.56 6.07
CA ALA A 156 5.45 1.89 6.67
C ALA A 156 5.66 0.48 6.06
N TYR A 157 6.89 -0.03 6.10
CA TYR A 157 7.22 -1.34 5.51
C TYR A 157 6.41 -2.50 6.11
N LEU A 158 6.19 -2.49 7.43
CA LEU A 158 5.38 -3.51 8.10
C LEU A 158 3.87 -3.35 7.84
N GLU A 159 3.47 -2.20 7.30
CA GLU A 159 2.08 -1.84 7.06
C GLU A 159 1.65 -2.09 5.60
N LEU A 160 2.51 -2.66 4.76
CA LEU A 160 2.19 -3.01 3.36
C LEU A 160 0.96 -3.92 3.22
N SER A 161 0.80 -4.86 4.14
CA SER A 161 -0.40 -5.71 4.23
C SER A 161 -1.64 -4.89 4.57
N GLY A 162 -1.50 -3.90 5.46
CA GLY A 162 -2.53 -2.91 5.78
C GLY A 162 -2.92 -2.09 4.56
N LYS A 163 -1.96 -1.57 3.79
CA LYS A 163 -2.21 -0.82 2.56
C LYS A 163 -3.02 -1.61 1.54
N THR A 164 -2.67 -2.88 1.35
CA THR A 164 -3.38 -3.79 0.44
C THR A 164 -4.82 -4.05 0.92
N LYS A 165 -5.01 -4.30 2.21
CA LYS A 165 -6.34 -4.48 2.80
C LYS A 165 -7.20 -3.21 2.64
N THR A 166 -6.65 -2.04 2.95
CA THR A 166 -7.35 -0.76 2.82
C THR A 166 -7.70 -0.50 1.36
N TYR A 167 -6.77 -0.73 0.42
CA TYR A 167 -7.04 -0.61 -1.01
C TYR A 167 -8.25 -1.43 -1.45
N PHE A 168 -8.27 -2.74 -1.21
CA PHE A 168 -9.39 -3.58 -1.63
C PHE A 168 -10.72 -3.19 -0.95
N SER A 169 -10.67 -2.82 0.33
CA SER A 169 -11.86 -2.39 1.07
C SER A 169 -12.44 -1.11 0.48
N THR A 170 -11.59 -0.13 0.18
CA THR A 170 -11.98 1.13 -0.46
C THR A 170 -12.45 0.91 -1.89
N ALA A 171 -11.75 0.08 -2.67
CA ALA A 171 -12.09 -0.14 -4.07
C ALA A 171 -13.46 -0.80 -4.25
N VAL A 172 -13.78 -1.80 -3.44
CA VAL A 172 -15.10 -2.45 -3.44
C VAL A 172 -16.21 -1.49 -2.97
N ALA A 173 -15.89 -0.56 -2.07
CA ALA A 173 -16.85 0.45 -1.62
C ALA A 173 -17.13 1.51 -2.68
N LEU A 174 -16.11 1.93 -3.45
CA LEU A 174 -16.22 3.01 -4.44
C LEU A 174 -16.76 2.52 -5.78
N TRP A 175 -16.21 1.44 -6.35
CA TRP A 175 -16.56 0.97 -7.69
C TRP A 175 -17.30 -0.36 -7.66
N ASP A 176 -18.29 -0.50 -8.54
CA ASP A 176 -18.90 -1.79 -8.84
C ASP A 176 -18.13 -2.45 -9.99
N ALA A 177 -17.28 -3.43 -9.69
CA ALA A 177 -16.43 -4.08 -10.67
C ALA A 177 -16.43 -5.61 -10.54
N GLU A 178 -16.18 -6.31 -11.63
CA GLU A 178 -16.11 -7.77 -11.63
C GLU A 178 -14.78 -8.30 -11.09
N PHE A 179 -13.70 -7.55 -11.34
CA PHE A 179 -12.36 -7.85 -10.84
C PHE A 179 -11.74 -6.61 -10.20
N TYR A 180 -11.08 -6.82 -9.06
CA TYR A 180 -10.25 -5.83 -8.38
C TYR A 180 -8.83 -6.38 -8.34
N ILE A 181 -7.85 -5.58 -8.75
CA ILE A 181 -6.48 -6.01 -8.95
C ILE A 181 -5.55 -5.07 -8.24
N LYS A 182 -4.58 -5.62 -7.51
CA LYS A 182 -3.48 -4.88 -6.93
C LYS A 182 -2.18 -5.20 -7.66
N VAL A 183 -1.42 -4.15 -7.98
CA VAL A 183 -0.14 -4.21 -8.72
C VAL A 183 0.92 -3.43 -7.95
N ASP A 184 2.19 -3.87 -7.98
CA ASP A 184 3.33 -3.06 -7.49
C ASP A 184 3.84 -2.09 -8.57
N ASP A 185 4.42 -0.97 -8.14
CA ASP A 185 4.99 0.07 -9.02
C ASP A 185 6.30 -0.32 -9.74
N ASP A 186 6.84 -1.51 -9.48
CA ASP A 186 8.07 -2.04 -10.10
C ASP A 186 7.85 -3.22 -11.04
N ILE A 187 6.62 -3.42 -11.50
CA ILE A 187 6.31 -4.39 -12.56
C ILE A 187 5.65 -3.74 -13.77
N HIS A 188 5.71 -4.45 -14.90
CA HIS A 188 5.06 -4.06 -16.14
C HIS A 188 3.90 -5.00 -16.42
N VAL A 189 2.72 -4.45 -16.70
CA VAL A 189 1.50 -5.23 -16.92
C VAL A 189 1.01 -5.08 -18.35
N ASN A 190 0.84 -6.20 -19.05
CA ASN A 190 0.16 -6.22 -20.34
C ASN A 190 -1.36 -6.21 -20.12
N LEU A 191 -1.96 -5.01 -20.11
CA LEU A 191 -3.40 -4.82 -19.86
C LEU A 191 -4.30 -5.58 -20.85
N ALA A 192 -3.87 -5.73 -22.10
CA ALA A 192 -4.64 -6.48 -23.10
C ALA A 192 -4.70 -7.97 -22.76
N MET A 193 -3.57 -8.58 -22.41
CA MET A 193 -3.51 -9.98 -21.97
C MET A 193 -4.19 -10.20 -20.62
N LEU A 194 -4.09 -9.23 -19.71
CA LEU A 194 -4.78 -9.28 -18.43
C LEU A 194 -6.29 -9.32 -18.64
N GLY A 195 -6.83 -8.39 -19.44
CA GLY A 195 -8.25 -8.33 -19.78
C GLY A 195 -8.75 -9.61 -20.43
N THR A 196 -8.05 -10.15 -21.44
CA THR A 196 -8.46 -11.40 -22.11
C THR A 196 -8.37 -12.61 -21.17
N THR A 197 -7.40 -12.63 -20.26
CA THR A 197 -7.29 -13.70 -19.26
C THR A 197 -8.48 -13.66 -18.31
N LEU A 198 -8.78 -12.51 -17.71
CA LEU A 198 -9.87 -12.37 -16.75
C LEU A 198 -11.25 -12.59 -17.37
N ALA A 199 -11.43 -12.24 -18.65
CA ALA A 199 -12.69 -12.49 -19.36
C ALA A 199 -13.05 -13.98 -19.40
N ARG A 200 -12.04 -14.88 -19.46
CA ARG A 200 -12.26 -16.34 -19.38
C ARG A 200 -12.70 -16.83 -18.00
N HIS A 201 -12.53 -16.00 -16.97
CA HIS A 201 -12.88 -16.30 -15.59
C HIS A 201 -14.15 -15.58 -15.11
N HIS A 202 -14.77 -14.72 -15.93
CA HIS A 202 -15.94 -13.91 -15.55
C HIS A 202 -17.10 -14.74 -14.96
N MET A 203 -17.36 -15.93 -15.52
CA MET A 203 -18.45 -16.80 -15.05
C MET A 203 -18.11 -17.62 -13.79
N LYS A 204 -16.87 -17.51 -13.27
CA LYS A 204 -16.45 -18.26 -12.08
C LYS A 204 -16.60 -17.38 -10.84
N PRO A 205 -17.37 -17.80 -9.82
CA PRO A 205 -17.49 -17.03 -8.60
C PRO A 205 -16.21 -17.12 -7.76
N ARG A 206 -15.87 -16.03 -7.04
CA ARG A 206 -14.81 -15.98 -6.01
C ARG A 206 -13.43 -16.39 -6.54
N VAL A 207 -13.06 -15.85 -7.70
CA VAL A 207 -11.76 -16.09 -8.32
C VAL A 207 -10.67 -15.31 -7.58
N TYR A 208 -9.60 -16.01 -7.21
CA TYR A 208 -8.38 -15.44 -6.62
C TYR A 208 -7.20 -15.91 -7.47
N ILE A 209 -6.52 -14.97 -8.14
CA ILE A 209 -5.48 -15.26 -9.14
C ILE A 209 -4.22 -14.48 -8.78
N GLY A 210 -3.08 -15.14 -8.92
CA GLY A 210 -1.78 -14.49 -8.90
C GLY A 210 -0.69 -15.52 -9.08
N CYS A 211 0.57 -15.12 -8.86
CA CYS A 211 1.67 -16.08 -8.76
C CYS A 211 1.58 -16.79 -7.41
N MET A 212 0.79 -17.87 -7.36
CA MET A 212 0.50 -18.61 -6.14
C MET A 212 1.76 -19.28 -5.59
N LYS A 213 2.07 -19.02 -4.31
CA LYS A 213 3.20 -19.56 -3.57
C LYS A 213 2.74 -20.21 -2.28
N SER A 214 3.50 -21.21 -1.87
CA SER A 214 3.50 -21.79 -0.53
C SER A 214 4.92 -22.22 -0.22
N GLY A 215 5.33 -22.12 1.04
CA GLY A 215 6.70 -22.37 1.46
C GLY A 215 6.84 -22.24 2.96
N LEU A 216 8.02 -22.59 3.49
CA LEU A 216 8.28 -22.52 4.93
C LEU A 216 8.12 -21.08 5.45
N VAL A 217 7.58 -20.97 6.66
CA VAL A 217 7.52 -19.69 7.37
C VAL A 217 8.92 -19.26 7.78
N HIS A 218 9.28 -18.02 7.46
CA HIS A 218 10.60 -17.49 7.73
C HIS A 218 10.74 -17.06 9.19
N ALA A 219 11.01 -18.02 10.09
CA ALA A 219 11.15 -17.74 11.53
C ALA A 219 12.54 -17.17 11.92
N ARG A 220 13.57 -17.36 11.08
CA ARG A 220 14.96 -17.02 11.41
C ARG A 220 15.20 -15.51 11.43
N LYS A 221 15.88 -15.03 12.49
CA LYS A 221 16.32 -13.63 12.60
C LYS A 221 17.33 -13.29 11.49
N GLY A 222 17.28 -12.06 10.98
CA GLY A 222 18.20 -11.55 9.95
C GLY A 222 17.76 -11.82 8.50
N MET A 223 16.70 -12.58 8.26
CA MET A 223 16.14 -12.77 6.92
C MET A 223 15.23 -11.59 6.54
N LYS A 224 15.29 -11.16 5.27
CA LYS A 224 14.47 -10.05 4.73
C LYS A 224 12.97 -10.20 5.01
N TYR A 225 12.46 -11.41 4.84
CA TYR A 225 11.02 -11.72 4.99
C TYR A 225 10.71 -12.44 6.31
N ARG A 226 11.50 -12.18 7.36
CA ARG A 226 11.25 -12.78 8.66
C ARG A 226 9.84 -12.44 9.12
N GLU A 227 9.10 -13.46 9.57
CA GLU A 227 7.80 -13.33 10.21
C GLU A 227 7.99 -13.23 11.73
N PRO A 228 7.81 -12.05 12.36
CA PRO A 228 7.94 -11.90 13.81
C PRO A 228 6.95 -12.77 14.58
N GLU A 229 5.76 -12.99 14.01
CA GLU A 229 4.67 -13.76 14.61
C GLU A 229 4.58 -15.19 14.06
N TYR A 230 5.73 -15.78 13.69
CA TYR A 230 5.77 -17.09 13.00
C TYR A 230 5.07 -18.20 13.79
N TRP A 231 5.01 -18.07 15.12
CA TRP A 231 4.33 -19.00 16.03
C TRP A 231 2.82 -19.08 15.78
N LYS A 232 2.19 -18.05 15.16
CA LYS A 232 0.78 -18.09 14.75
C LYS A 232 0.52 -19.07 13.61
N PHE A 233 1.57 -19.43 12.86
CA PHE A 233 1.51 -20.43 11.81
C PHE A 233 1.79 -21.84 12.35
N GLY A 234 1.96 -22.00 13.68
CA GLY A 234 2.22 -23.24 14.40
C GLY A 234 3.70 -23.49 14.69
N GLU A 235 4.14 -24.73 14.55
CA GLU A 235 5.49 -25.16 14.93
C GLU A 235 6.58 -24.78 13.91
N MET A 236 7.85 -24.91 14.32
CA MET A 236 8.97 -24.79 13.39
C MET A 236 8.78 -25.73 12.21
N ARG A 237 9.00 -25.20 10.99
CA ARG A 237 8.84 -25.87 9.68
C ARG A 237 7.41 -25.86 9.12
N ASN A 238 6.47 -25.18 9.77
CA ASN A 238 5.18 -24.93 9.14
C ASN A 238 5.31 -24.05 7.91
N LYS A 239 4.33 -24.20 7.01
CA LYS A 239 4.30 -23.53 5.72
C LYS A 239 3.22 -22.44 5.72
N TYR A 240 3.46 -21.37 4.96
CA TYR A 240 2.40 -20.45 4.59
C TYR A 240 1.29 -21.18 3.85
N PHE A 241 0.05 -20.76 4.10
CA PHE A 241 -1.07 -21.10 3.24
C PHE A 241 -0.79 -20.68 1.79
N LEU A 242 -1.49 -21.29 0.84
CA LEU A 242 -1.35 -20.91 -0.56
C LEU A 242 -1.82 -19.46 -0.75
N HIS A 243 -0.94 -18.58 -1.22
CA HIS A 243 -1.22 -17.15 -1.39
C HIS A 243 -0.61 -16.63 -2.69
N ALA A 244 -1.19 -15.59 -3.28
CA ALA A 244 -0.56 -14.88 -4.38
C ALA A 244 0.65 -14.06 -3.88
N THR A 245 1.73 -14.05 -4.66
CA THR A 245 2.88 -13.18 -4.39
C THR A 245 2.48 -11.72 -4.53
N GLY A 246 3.04 -10.85 -3.69
CA GLY A 246 2.61 -9.44 -3.56
C GLY A 246 2.61 -8.59 -4.84
N GLN A 247 3.35 -8.95 -5.90
CA GLN A 247 3.48 -8.12 -7.10
C GLN A 247 2.19 -7.94 -7.90
N LEU A 248 1.39 -9.01 -8.03
CA LEU A 248 0.13 -9.00 -8.78
C LEU A 248 -0.85 -9.96 -8.11
N VAL A 249 -1.96 -9.40 -7.62
CA VAL A 249 -3.01 -10.10 -6.87
C VAL A 249 -4.38 -9.62 -7.30
#